data_AF-A0A8S2PA46-F1
#
_entry.id   AF-A0A8S2PA46-F1
#
_cell.length_a   1.000
_cell.length_b   1.000
_cell.length_c   1.000
_cell.angle_alpha   90.00
_cell.angle_beta   90.00
_cell.angle_gamma   90.00
#
_symmetry.space_group_name_H-M   'P 1'
#
loop_
_entity.id
_entity.type
_entity.pdbx_description
1 polymer ?
#
loop_
_entity_poly.entity_id
_entity_poly.type
_entity_poly.pdbx_seq_one_letter_code
_entity_poly.pdbx_strand_id
1 'polypeptide(L)'
;MSFSSLRSVRSILSYQKYLRYFQQQQSCLVTVTDEYRAVSKSRSSLKGVELLRNPALNKGMAFTLEERQHMGIHGLLPPAVLSQDVQALRVMINFRRLNDDLDRYSELMNLSDRNEKLFYRVIADNIEEIIPIVYTPTVGLACQKYGLVFKRPRGLFITIHDKGHIYDILCNWTEQQVKAIVVTDGERILGLGDLGAFGMGIPVGKLQLYTAIAGIPPQHCLPIMLDVGTNNQ
;
A
#
# COMPACT_ATOMS: atom_id res chain seq x y z
N MET A 1 -34.56 -16.53 1.96
CA MET A 1 -33.78 -16.15 3.15
C MET A 1 -32.37 -15.81 2.71
N SER A 2 -31.89 -14.64 3.12
CA SER A 2 -30.78 -13.89 2.53
C SER A 2 -29.40 -14.53 2.76
N PHE A 3 -28.63 -14.72 1.67
CA PHE A 3 -27.22 -15.13 1.67
C PHE A 3 -26.24 -13.98 2.00
N SER A 4 -26.72 -12.75 2.25
CA SER A 4 -25.86 -11.58 2.50
C SER A 4 -25.49 -11.36 3.99
N SER A 5 -26.15 -12.04 4.93
CA SER A 5 -25.92 -11.83 6.37
C SER A 5 -24.70 -12.62 6.92
N LEU A 6 -24.44 -13.83 6.41
CA LEU A 6 -23.38 -14.71 6.93
C LEU A 6 -21.95 -14.28 6.55
N ARG A 7 -21.75 -13.57 5.42
CA ARG A 7 -20.43 -13.02 5.04
C ARG A 7 -20.00 -11.87 5.97
N SER A 8 -20.95 -11.04 6.40
CA SER A 8 -20.68 -9.89 7.27
C SER A 8 -20.14 -10.34 8.64
N VAL A 9 -20.78 -11.32 9.28
CA VAL A 9 -20.37 -11.76 10.62
C VAL A 9 -19.02 -12.49 10.63
N ARG A 10 -18.73 -13.34 9.62
CA ARG A 10 -17.42 -13.98 9.47
C ARG A 10 -16.31 -12.96 9.18
N SER A 11 -16.58 -11.95 8.34
CA SER A 11 -15.61 -10.89 8.06
C SER A 11 -15.26 -10.11 9.32
N ILE A 12 -16.25 -9.73 10.15
CA ILE A 12 -16.04 -8.97 11.40
C ILE A 12 -15.20 -9.75 12.42
N LEU A 13 -15.45 -11.06 12.59
CA LEU A 13 -14.66 -11.92 13.48
C LEU A 13 -13.22 -12.09 12.98
N SER A 14 -13.03 -12.21 11.66
CA SER A 14 -11.72 -12.25 11.01
C SER A 14 -10.96 -10.94 11.24
N TYR A 15 -11.61 -9.79 11.02
CA TYR A 15 -11.05 -8.46 11.27
C TYR A 15 -10.59 -8.27 12.73
N GLN A 16 -11.39 -8.67 13.71
CA GLN A 16 -11.00 -8.56 15.12
C GLN A 16 -9.79 -9.43 15.48
N LYS A 17 -9.65 -10.60 14.86
CA LYS A 17 -8.47 -11.47 15.02
C LYS A 17 -7.20 -10.77 14.51
N TYR A 18 -7.25 -10.14 13.33
CA TYR A 18 -6.12 -9.40 12.78
C TYR A 18 -5.80 -8.14 13.61
N LEU A 19 -6.81 -7.40 14.05
CA LEU A 19 -6.63 -6.24 14.95
C LEU A 19 -5.90 -6.59 16.25
N ARG A 20 -6.20 -7.74 16.87
CA ARG A 20 -5.48 -8.23 18.06
C ARG A 20 -4.05 -8.69 17.74
N TYR A 21 -3.83 -9.31 16.59
CA TYR A 21 -2.49 -9.68 16.13
C TYR A 21 -1.60 -8.43 15.95
N PHE A 22 -2.16 -7.30 15.49
CA PHE A 22 -1.43 -6.04 15.33
C PHE A 22 -0.98 -5.39 16.65
N GLN A 23 -1.73 -5.55 17.74
CA GLN A 23 -1.36 -5.01 19.05
C GLN A 23 -0.13 -5.71 19.66
N GLN A 24 0.15 -6.95 19.27
CA GLN A 24 1.22 -7.77 19.87
C GLN A 24 2.62 -7.56 19.25
N GLN A 25 2.75 -6.91 18.09
CA GLN A 25 4.03 -6.75 17.37
C GLN A 25 4.60 -5.32 17.45
N GLN A 26 4.61 -4.74 18.65
CA GLN A 26 5.16 -3.41 18.94
C GLN A 26 6.70 -3.39 18.85
N SER A 27 7.24 -3.27 17.64
CA SER A 27 8.55 -2.64 17.39
C SER A 27 8.44 -1.35 16.57
N CYS A 28 7.24 -0.98 16.10
CA CYS A 28 7.01 0.26 15.35
C CYS A 28 6.16 1.24 16.17
N LEU A 29 6.65 2.47 16.32
CA LEU A 29 5.89 3.59 16.88
C LEU A 29 4.83 4.03 15.88
N VAL A 30 3.59 4.19 16.36
CA VAL A 30 2.46 4.72 15.59
C VAL A 30 2.00 5.97 16.29
N THR A 31 2.14 7.11 15.63
CA THR A 31 1.62 8.39 16.14
C THR A 31 0.52 8.87 15.19
N VAL A 32 -0.68 9.04 15.73
CA VAL A 32 -1.77 9.74 15.05
C VAL A 32 -1.77 11.17 15.60
N THR A 33 -1.60 12.15 14.73
CA THR A 33 -1.58 13.57 15.15
C THR A 33 -2.88 14.23 14.71
N ASP A 34 -3.61 14.77 15.69
CA ASP A 34 -4.73 15.68 15.47
C ASP A 34 -4.19 17.09 15.68
N GLU A 35 -3.75 17.76 14.61
CA GLU A 35 -3.66 19.23 14.43
C GLU A 35 -2.53 19.62 13.47
N TYR A 36 -2.84 19.80 12.19
CA TYR A 36 -2.08 20.69 11.29
C TYR A 36 -3.02 21.26 10.21
N ARG A 37 -3.08 22.59 10.08
CA ARG A 37 -3.82 23.28 9.01
C ARG A 37 -3.04 23.19 7.71
N ALA A 38 -3.56 22.43 6.75
CA ALA A 38 -2.94 22.24 5.44
C ALA A 38 -3.13 23.46 4.52
N VAL A 39 -2.06 23.82 3.80
CA VAL A 39 -2.12 24.69 2.63
C VAL A 39 -2.62 23.85 1.44
N SER A 40 -3.75 24.23 0.84
CA SER A 40 -4.34 23.49 -0.28
C SER A 40 -3.55 23.72 -1.58
N LYS A 41 -2.81 22.72 -2.06
CA LYS A 41 -2.40 22.68 -3.46
C LYS A 41 -3.64 22.42 -4.33
N SER A 42 -3.87 23.28 -5.30
CA SER A 42 -4.85 23.07 -6.38
C SER A 42 -4.61 21.69 -7.01
N ARG A 43 -5.65 20.85 -7.06
CA ARG A 43 -5.62 19.59 -7.83
C ARG A 43 -5.38 19.95 -9.30
N SER A 44 -4.15 19.80 -9.77
CA SER A 44 -3.89 19.85 -11.20
C SER A 44 -4.77 18.79 -11.87
N SER A 45 -5.53 19.18 -12.90
CA SER A 45 -6.34 18.25 -13.67
C SER A 45 -5.41 17.41 -14.54
N LEU A 46 -4.76 16.39 -13.95
CA LEU A 46 -3.93 15.45 -14.68
C LEU A 46 -4.76 14.87 -15.83
N LYS A 47 -4.15 14.73 -17.01
CA LYS A 47 -4.76 14.20 -18.23
C LYS A 47 -3.77 13.29 -18.96
N GLY A 48 -4.27 12.53 -19.93
CA GLY A 48 -3.45 11.68 -20.79
C GLY A 48 -2.65 10.65 -19.99
N VAL A 49 -1.41 10.43 -20.42
CA VAL A 49 -0.52 9.41 -19.83
C VAL A 49 -0.21 9.68 -18.35
N GLU A 50 -0.12 10.94 -17.93
CA GLU A 50 0.18 11.29 -16.53
C GLU A 50 -0.95 10.89 -15.58
N LEU A 51 -2.21 10.98 -16.04
CA LEU A 51 -3.35 10.45 -15.27
C LEU A 51 -3.29 8.92 -15.16
N LEU A 52 -2.92 8.21 -16.25
CA LEU A 52 -2.79 6.75 -16.23
C LEU A 52 -1.63 6.26 -15.37
N ARG A 53 -0.59 7.10 -15.18
CA ARG A 53 0.55 6.80 -14.31
C ARG A 53 0.28 7.08 -12.84
N ASN A 54 -0.74 7.87 -12.50
CA ASN A 54 -1.10 8.19 -11.14
C ASN A 54 -2.00 7.09 -10.53
N PRO A 55 -1.52 6.29 -9.57
CA PRO A 55 -2.28 5.16 -9.03
C PRO A 55 -3.54 5.56 -8.26
N ALA A 56 -3.59 6.77 -7.70
CA ALA A 56 -4.76 7.27 -6.97
C ALA A 56 -5.92 7.65 -7.91
N LEU A 57 -5.60 8.01 -9.15
CA LEU A 57 -6.58 8.44 -10.17
C LEU A 57 -6.89 7.35 -11.20
N ASN A 58 -5.92 6.49 -11.51
CA ASN A 58 -6.05 5.48 -12.56
C ASN A 58 -7.11 4.43 -12.21
N LYS A 59 -8.10 4.27 -13.08
CA LYS A 59 -9.16 3.24 -12.99
C LYS A 59 -8.90 2.05 -13.91
N GLY A 60 -7.81 2.05 -14.67
CA GLY A 60 -7.53 1.05 -15.69
C GLY A 60 -8.64 0.99 -16.74
N MET A 61 -9.14 -0.22 -17.02
CA MET A 61 -10.21 -0.41 -18.00
C MET A 61 -11.60 0.01 -17.51
N ALA A 62 -11.74 0.48 -16.25
CA ALA A 62 -13.02 0.99 -15.74
C ALA A 62 -13.35 2.41 -16.20
N PHE A 63 -12.42 3.12 -16.83
CA PHE A 63 -12.78 4.41 -17.44
C PHE A 63 -13.86 4.21 -18.50
N THR A 64 -14.97 4.93 -18.37
CA THR A 64 -16.04 4.95 -19.38
C THR A 64 -15.55 5.62 -20.66
N LEU A 65 -16.27 5.43 -21.78
CA LEU A 65 -15.91 6.09 -23.04
C LEU A 65 -15.87 7.62 -22.88
N GLU A 66 -16.86 8.18 -22.19
CA GLU A 66 -16.96 9.60 -21.90
C GLU A 66 -15.78 10.09 -21.05
N GLU A 67 -15.43 9.40 -19.97
CA GLU A 67 -14.27 9.74 -19.14
C GLU A 67 -12.99 9.72 -19.98
N ARG A 68 -12.84 8.72 -20.86
CA ARG A 68 -11.65 8.59 -21.72
C ARG A 68 -11.50 9.78 -22.67
N GLN A 69 -12.59 10.25 -23.26
CA GLN A 69 -12.60 11.41 -24.14
C GLN A 69 -12.24 12.69 -23.37
N HIS A 70 -12.89 12.94 -22.23
CA HIS A 70 -12.66 14.15 -21.43
C HIS A 70 -11.26 14.22 -20.80
N MET A 71 -10.73 13.08 -20.36
CA MET A 71 -9.41 12.97 -19.75
C MET A 71 -8.26 12.84 -20.76
N GLY A 72 -8.57 12.77 -22.06
CA GLY A 72 -7.56 12.66 -23.12
C GLY A 72 -6.81 11.31 -23.12
N ILE A 73 -7.50 10.23 -22.74
CA ILE A 73 -6.94 8.86 -22.70
C ILE A 73 -7.64 7.92 -23.69
N HIS A 74 -8.58 8.43 -24.49
CA HIS A 74 -9.17 7.67 -25.58
C HIS A 74 -8.09 7.25 -26.60
N GLY A 75 -8.07 5.98 -27.00
CA GLY A 75 -7.00 5.38 -27.81
C GLY A 75 -5.79 4.85 -27.03
N LEU A 76 -5.62 5.22 -25.75
CA LEU A 76 -4.52 4.71 -24.91
C LEU A 76 -4.85 3.42 -24.15
N LEU A 77 -6.12 3.00 -24.19
CA LEU A 77 -6.63 1.80 -23.52
C LEU A 77 -7.41 0.93 -24.54
N PRO A 78 -7.40 -0.41 -24.38
CA PRO A 78 -8.26 -1.28 -25.19
C PRO A 78 -9.73 -0.84 -25.13
N PRO A 79 -10.53 -1.03 -26.19
CA PRO A 79 -11.86 -0.42 -26.32
C PRO A 79 -12.89 -0.93 -25.31
N ALA A 80 -12.68 -2.11 -24.73
CA ALA A 80 -13.57 -2.65 -23.71
C ALA A 80 -13.55 -1.80 -22.42
N VAL A 81 -14.72 -1.59 -21.84
CA VAL A 81 -14.91 -1.00 -20.51
C VAL A 81 -15.24 -2.13 -19.54
N LEU A 82 -14.42 -2.30 -18.49
CA LEU A 82 -14.58 -3.36 -17.50
C LEU A 82 -14.94 -2.77 -16.15
N SER A 83 -16.02 -3.26 -15.53
CA SER A 83 -16.37 -2.87 -14.16
C SER A 83 -15.24 -3.21 -13.18
N GLN A 84 -15.24 -2.54 -12.03
CA GLN A 84 -14.25 -2.80 -10.98
C GLN A 84 -14.30 -4.27 -10.52
N ASP A 85 -15.49 -4.88 -10.47
CA ASP A 85 -15.66 -6.30 -10.09
C ASP A 85 -14.99 -7.24 -11.10
N VAL A 86 -15.16 -6.98 -12.40
CA VAL A 86 -14.50 -7.80 -13.45
C VAL A 86 -12.97 -7.63 -13.39
N GLN A 87 -12.48 -6.43 -13.12
CA GLN A 87 -11.05 -6.21 -12.93
C GLN A 87 -10.52 -6.94 -11.69
N ALA A 88 -11.24 -6.89 -10.56
CA ALA A 88 -10.87 -7.60 -9.34
C ALA A 88 -10.84 -9.11 -9.55
N LEU A 89 -11.81 -9.67 -10.29
CA LEU A 89 -11.82 -11.08 -10.67
C LEU A 89 -10.57 -11.46 -11.48
N ARG A 90 -10.19 -10.65 -12.48
CA ARG A 90 -8.98 -10.89 -13.29
C ARG A 90 -7.70 -10.86 -12.46
N VAL A 91 -7.61 -9.92 -11.51
CA VAL A 91 -6.49 -9.87 -10.55
C VAL A 91 -6.43 -11.18 -9.76
N MET A 92 -7.54 -11.63 -9.18
CA MET A 92 -7.56 -12.85 -8.38
C MET A 92 -7.26 -14.12 -9.19
N ILE A 93 -7.68 -14.20 -10.45
CA ILE A 93 -7.31 -15.32 -11.34
C ILE A 93 -5.78 -15.37 -11.53
N ASN A 94 -5.15 -14.23 -11.81
CA ASN A 94 -3.70 -14.17 -11.97
C ASN A 94 -2.96 -14.47 -10.65
N PHE A 95 -3.42 -13.89 -9.54
CA PHE A 95 -2.88 -14.12 -8.20
C PHE A 95 -2.89 -15.61 -7.82
N ARG A 96 -4.03 -16.29 -8.01
CA ARG A 96 -4.18 -17.72 -7.68
C ARG A 96 -3.39 -18.65 -8.59
N ARG A 97 -3.02 -18.20 -9.79
CA ARG A 97 -2.19 -18.96 -10.74
C ARG A 97 -0.71 -18.94 -10.37
N LEU A 98 -0.25 -17.93 -9.64
CA LEU A 98 1.13 -17.88 -9.16
C LEU A 98 1.32 -18.95 -8.09
N ASN A 99 2.46 -19.65 -8.11
CA ASN A 99 2.75 -20.74 -7.18
C ASN A 99 3.57 -20.30 -5.97
N ASP A 100 4.29 -19.18 -6.09
CA ASP A 100 5.16 -18.63 -5.05
C ASP A 100 4.54 -17.38 -4.42
N ASP A 101 4.69 -17.26 -3.09
CA ASP A 101 4.10 -16.16 -2.33
C ASP A 101 4.82 -14.83 -2.54
N LEU A 102 6.12 -14.84 -2.85
CA LEU A 102 6.86 -13.62 -3.16
C LEU A 102 6.47 -13.07 -4.55
N ASP A 103 6.16 -13.96 -5.50
CA ASP A 103 5.56 -13.58 -6.78
C ASP A 103 4.16 -12.98 -6.58
N ARG A 104 3.33 -13.60 -5.73
CA ARG A 104 2.00 -13.07 -5.37
C ARG A 104 2.11 -11.70 -4.70
N TYR A 105 3.06 -11.52 -3.78
CA TYR A 105 3.36 -10.24 -3.16
C TYR A 105 3.75 -9.19 -4.21
N SER A 106 4.67 -9.56 -5.11
CA SER A 106 5.14 -8.69 -6.19
C SER A 106 3.99 -8.27 -7.11
N GLU A 107 3.06 -9.15 -7.43
CA GLU A 107 1.90 -8.81 -8.27
C GLU A 107 0.93 -7.87 -7.55
N LEU A 108 0.72 -8.04 -6.25
CA LEU A 108 -0.10 -7.13 -5.45
C LEU A 108 0.56 -5.74 -5.29
N MET A 109 1.88 -5.69 -5.10
CA MET A 109 2.60 -4.42 -5.10
C MET A 109 2.51 -3.73 -6.47
N ASN A 110 2.72 -4.47 -7.57
CA ASN A 110 2.53 -3.93 -8.92
C ASN A 110 1.11 -3.37 -9.10
N LEU A 111 0.08 -4.03 -8.56
CA LEU A 111 -1.29 -3.54 -8.62
C LEU A 111 -1.45 -2.22 -7.84
N SER A 112 -0.92 -2.15 -6.62
CA SER A 112 -0.92 -0.93 -5.82
C SER A 112 -0.24 0.25 -6.53
N ASP A 113 0.85 -0.01 -7.27
CA ASP A 113 1.56 1.02 -8.05
C ASP A 113 0.83 1.48 -9.33
N ARG A 114 -0.18 0.72 -9.77
CA ARG A 114 -0.95 1.00 -10.99
C ARG A 114 -2.33 1.56 -10.70
N ASN A 115 -3.03 1.01 -9.71
CA ASN A 115 -4.42 1.33 -9.39
C ASN A 115 -4.69 1.06 -7.90
N GLU A 116 -4.54 2.10 -7.08
CA GLU A 116 -4.65 2.04 -5.63
C GLU A 116 -6.05 1.60 -5.17
N LYS A 117 -7.10 2.09 -5.84
CA LYS A 117 -8.49 1.75 -5.50
C LYS A 117 -8.78 0.27 -5.76
N LEU A 118 -8.30 -0.27 -6.88
CA LEU A 118 -8.47 -1.68 -7.20
C LEU A 118 -7.65 -2.57 -6.26
N PHE A 119 -6.44 -2.16 -5.89
CA PHE A 119 -5.63 -2.84 -4.88
C PHE A 119 -6.38 -3.01 -3.56
N TYR A 120 -6.90 -1.92 -2.98
CA TYR A 120 -7.63 -2.01 -1.71
C TYR A 120 -8.96 -2.75 -1.84
N ARG A 121 -9.65 -2.64 -2.97
CA ARG A 121 -10.85 -3.44 -3.25
C ARG A 121 -10.54 -4.93 -3.24
N VAL A 122 -9.48 -5.35 -3.92
CA VAL A 122 -9.06 -6.76 -4.00
C VAL A 122 -8.71 -7.31 -2.63
N ILE A 123 -7.99 -6.53 -1.80
CA ILE A 123 -7.71 -6.90 -0.41
C ILE A 123 -9.01 -7.05 0.37
N ALA A 124 -9.85 -6.03 0.40
CA ALA A 124 -11.08 -6.01 1.22
C ALA A 124 -12.02 -7.19 0.90
N ASP A 125 -12.12 -7.57 -0.37
CA ASP A 125 -12.96 -8.69 -0.80
C ASP A 125 -12.34 -10.08 -0.48
N ASN A 126 -11.03 -10.18 -0.27
CA ASN A 126 -10.28 -11.45 -0.14
C ASN A 126 -9.26 -11.44 1.01
N ILE A 127 -9.61 -10.81 2.13
CA ILE A 127 -8.72 -10.55 3.27
C ILE A 127 -7.95 -11.79 3.75
N GLU A 128 -8.65 -12.91 3.94
CA GLU A 128 -8.05 -14.11 4.52
C GLU A 128 -6.96 -14.71 3.62
N GLU A 129 -7.12 -14.59 2.31
CA GLU A 129 -6.18 -15.10 1.31
C GLU A 129 -5.01 -14.11 1.09
N ILE A 130 -5.26 -12.80 1.21
CA ILE A 130 -4.28 -11.78 0.83
C ILE A 130 -3.44 -11.26 2.00
N ILE A 131 -3.98 -11.13 3.21
CA ILE A 131 -3.20 -10.62 4.36
C ILE A 131 -1.89 -11.39 4.58
N PRO A 132 -1.86 -12.74 4.53
CA PRO A 132 -0.61 -13.48 4.70
C PRO A 132 0.45 -13.17 3.65
N ILE A 133 0.03 -12.67 2.48
CA ILE A 133 0.91 -12.29 1.37
C ILE A 133 1.40 -10.85 1.50
N VAL A 134 0.51 -9.88 1.74
CA VAL A 134 0.91 -8.45 1.83
C VAL A 134 1.58 -8.09 3.16
N TYR A 135 1.41 -8.94 4.17
CA TYR A 135 2.03 -8.79 5.48
C TYR A 135 2.71 -10.11 5.88
N THR A 136 2.66 -10.49 7.15
CA THR A 136 3.37 -11.68 7.65
C THR A 136 2.74 -12.99 7.19
N PRO A 137 3.54 -14.00 6.79
CA PRO A 137 5.01 -14.05 6.85
C PRO A 137 5.74 -13.46 5.62
N THR A 138 5.05 -13.31 4.48
CA THR A 138 5.67 -13.04 3.18
C THR A 138 6.36 -11.68 3.09
N VAL A 139 5.86 -10.64 3.76
CA VAL A 139 6.52 -9.33 3.83
C VAL A 139 7.92 -9.42 4.45
N GLY A 140 8.13 -10.34 5.40
CA GLY A 140 9.44 -10.57 6.00
C GLY A 140 10.43 -11.14 4.97
N LEU A 141 9.97 -12.11 4.17
CA LEU A 141 10.74 -12.64 3.04
C LEU A 141 11.02 -11.56 1.98
N ALA A 142 10.04 -10.68 1.71
CA ALA A 142 10.22 -9.55 0.82
C ALA A 142 11.24 -8.54 1.36
N CYS A 143 11.31 -8.32 2.68
CA CYS A 143 12.35 -7.50 3.30
C CYS A 143 13.73 -8.18 3.18
N GLN A 144 13.85 -9.49 3.42
CA GLN A 144 15.13 -10.20 3.23
C GLN A 144 15.63 -10.13 1.79
N LYS A 145 14.70 -10.13 0.82
CA LYS A 145 15.00 -10.04 -0.62
C LYS A 145 14.78 -8.64 -1.20
N TYR A 146 14.75 -7.60 -0.37
CA TYR A 146 14.28 -6.27 -0.78
C TYR A 146 15.02 -5.73 -2.01
N GLY A 147 16.35 -5.85 -2.05
CA GLY A 147 17.16 -5.43 -3.21
C GLY A 147 16.80 -6.14 -4.52
N LEU A 148 16.25 -7.36 -4.48
CA LEU A 148 15.83 -8.11 -5.66
C LEU A 148 14.39 -7.77 -6.08
N VAL A 149 13.51 -7.46 -5.12
CA VAL A 149 12.08 -7.21 -5.36
C VAL A 149 11.74 -5.73 -5.48
N PHE A 150 12.68 -4.84 -5.17
CA PHE A 150 12.50 -3.40 -5.25
C PHE A 150 12.22 -2.97 -6.70
N LYS A 151 11.07 -2.31 -6.91
CA LYS A 151 10.64 -1.81 -8.23
C LYS A 151 10.28 -0.34 -8.22
N ARG A 152 9.45 0.07 -7.26
CA ARG A 152 9.07 1.48 -7.04
C ARG A 152 9.30 1.88 -5.60
N PRO A 153 9.86 3.08 -5.36
CA PRO A 153 10.05 3.59 -4.02
C PRO A 153 8.68 3.83 -3.35
N ARG A 154 8.58 3.45 -2.09
CA ARG A 154 7.40 3.66 -1.23
C ARG A 154 7.88 4.16 0.12
N GLY A 155 7.30 5.26 0.58
CA GLY A 155 7.70 5.90 1.83
C GLY A 155 8.92 6.80 1.70
N LEU A 156 9.39 7.30 2.84
CA LEU A 156 10.57 8.15 2.97
C LEU A 156 11.69 7.41 3.68
N PHE A 157 12.91 7.60 3.19
CA PHE A 157 14.13 7.14 3.86
C PHE A 157 14.80 8.37 4.48
N ILE A 158 15.10 8.28 5.77
CA ILE A 158 15.80 9.32 6.52
C ILE A 158 16.99 8.65 7.19
N THR A 159 18.19 9.14 6.94
CA THR A 159 19.43 8.52 7.41
C THR A 159 20.02 9.26 8.60
N ILE A 160 20.99 8.65 9.29
CA ILE A 160 21.79 9.34 10.32
C ILE A 160 22.52 10.58 9.78
N HIS A 161 22.78 10.63 8.47
CA HIS A 161 23.47 11.73 7.80
C HIS A 161 22.56 12.93 7.51
N ASP A 162 21.25 12.78 7.64
CA ASP A 162 20.27 13.85 7.41
C ASP A 162 20.01 14.72 8.66
N LYS A 163 20.86 14.58 9.67
CA LYS A 163 20.78 15.37 10.91
C LYS A 163 20.82 16.87 10.59
N GLY A 164 19.75 17.57 10.98
CA GLY A 164 19.56 19.00 10.71
C GLY A 164 18.70 19.31 9.48
N HIS A 165 18.40 18.31 8.63
CA HIS A 165 17.67 18.47 7.36
C HIS A 165 16.40 17.60 7.25
N ILE A 166 15.97 16.97 8.35
CA ILE A 166 14.80 16.08 8.38
C ILE A 166 13.54 16.77 7.86
N TYR A 167 13.33 18.04 8.21
CA TYR A 167 12.17 18.81 7.75
C TYR A 167 12.15 18.97 6.23
N ASP A 168 13.31 19.27 5.63
CA ASP A 168 13.46 19.41 4.18
C ASP A 168 13.10 18.10 3.45
N ILE A 169 13.46 16.94 4.04
CA ILE A 169 13.10 15.62 3.51
C ILE A 169 11.60 15.37 3.61
N LEU A 170 10.97 15.71 4.75
CA LEU A 170 9.53 15.58 4.92
C LEU A 170 8.75 16.44 3.91
N CYS A 171 9.26 17.62 3.57
CA CYS A 171 8.67 18.49 2.55
C CYS A 171 8.67 17.89 1.13
N ASN A 172 9.50 16.87 0.85
CA ASN A 172 9.47 16.15 -0.43
C ASN A 172 8.27 15.21 -0.57
N TRP A 173 7.57 14.87 0.53
CA TRP A 173 6.37 14.04 0.47
C TRP A 173 5.23 14.78 -0.23
N THR A 174 4.56 14.10 -1.16
CA THR A 174 3.55 14.75 -2.02
C THR A 174 2.27 15.09 -1.27
N GLU A 175 1.92 14.32 -0.24
CA GLU A 175 0.69 14.51 0.53
C GLU A 175 0.91 15.47 1.70
N GLN A 176 0.08 16.51 1.79
CA GLN A 176 0.23 17.56 2.81
C GLN A 176 -0.51 17.25 4.11
N GLN A 177 -1.44 16.29 4.09
CA GLN A 177 -2.30 15.95 5.23
C GLN A 177 -1.98 14.55 5.74
N VAL A 178 -0.74 14.33 6.19
CA VAL A 178 -0.37 13.07 6.83
C VAL A 178 -1.00 13.01 8.22
N LYS A 179 -1.67 11.90 8.55
CA LYS A 179 -2.29 11.66 9.87
C LYS A 179 -1.80 10.38 10.54
N ALA A 180 -1.24 9.45 9.79
CA ALA A 180 -0.71 8.19 10.31
C ALA A 180 0.70 7.95 9.77
N ILE A 181 1.66 7.87 10.68
CA ILE A 181 3.05 7.50 10.38
C ILE A 181 3.34 6.14 10.99
N VAL A 182 3.98 5.27 10.22
CA VAL A 182 4.61 4.05 10.72
C VAL A 182 6.09 4.15 10.41
N VAL A 183 6.91 4.05 11.45
CA VAL A 183 8.36 4.19 11.36
C VAL A 183 9.08 2.97 11.93
N THR A 184 10.19 2.59 11.32
CA THR A 184 11.11 1.57 11.80
C THR A 184 12.54 1.94 11.40
N ASP A 185 13.51 1.47 12.17
CA ASP A 185 14.95 1.49 11.83
C ASP A 185 15.45 0.19 11.17
N GLY A 186 14.60 -0.84 11.13
CA GLY A 186 14.96 -2.13 10.57
C GLY A 186 15.77 -3.07 11.47
N GLU A 187 16.11 -2.67 12.70
CA GLU A 187 17.00 -3.45 13.57
C GLU A 187 16.37 -4.78 14.04
N ARG A 188 15.05 -4.82 14.16
CA ARG A 188 14.32 -6.04 14.58
C ARG A 188 13.06 -6.26 13.76
N ILE A 189 13.25 -6.77 12.54
CA ILE A 189 12.15 -7.19 11.68
C ILE A 189 11.64 -8.55 12.14
N LEU A 190 10.60 -8.53 12.98
CA LEU A 190 9.89 -9.71 13.44
C LEU A 190 10.85 -10.73 14.11
N GLY A 191 10.93 -11.95 13.59
CA GLY A 191 11.90 -12.98 13.98
C GLY A 191 13.09 -13.11 13.03
N LEU A 192 13.28 -12.16 12.10
CA LEU A 192 14.32 -12.18 11.07
C LEU A 192 15.58 -11.40 11.46
N GLY A 193 15.52 -10.64 12.56
CA GLY A 193 16.64 -9.83 13.05
C GLY A 193 16.77 -8.49 12.33
N ASP A 194 18.01 -8.02 12.26
CA ASP A 194 18.38 -6.74 11.65
C ASP A 194 18.39 -6.86 10.12
N LEU A 195 17.54 -6.09 9.45
CA LEU A 195 17.52 -5.98 7.98
C LEU A 195 17.84 -4.55 7.51
N GLY A 196 18.20 -3.64 8.42
CA GLY A 196 18.45 -2.22 8.13
C GLY A 196 17.39 -1.59 7.23
N ALA A 197 17.84 -0.84 6.22
CA ALA A 197 16.98 -0.16 5.26
C ALA A 197 16.02 -1.08 4.47
N PHE A 198 16.31 -2.39 4.39
CA PHE A 198 15.42 -3.36 3.73
C PHE A 198 14.15 -3.65 4.55
N GLY A 199 14.09 -3.20 5.80
CA GLY A 199 12.90 -3.26 6.63
C GLY A 199 11.72 -2.38 6.15
N MET A 200 11.89 -1.57 5.10
CA MET A 200 10.85 -0.63 4.60
C MET A 200 9.55 -1.33 4.20
N GLY A 201 9.61 -2.63 3.86
CA GLY A 201 8.40 -3.42 3.59
C GLY A 201 7.42 -3.46 4.76
N ILE A 202 7.91 -3.38 6.01
CA ILE A 202 7.08 -3.42 7.22
C ILE A 202 6.18 -2.18 7.37
N PRO A 203 6.69 -0.93 7.41
CA PRO A 203 5.83 0.25 7.53
C PRO A 203 4.88 0.38 6.34
N VAL A 204 5.31 0.03 5.12
CA VAL A 204 4.46 0.02 3.93
C VAL A 204 3.29 -0.97 4.10
N GLY A 205 3.58 -2.23 4.43
CA GLY A 205 2.56 -3.25 4.61
C GLY A 205 1.59 -2.91 5.76
N LYS A 206 2.11 -2.36 6.86
CA LYS A 206 1.28 -1.97 8.02
C LYS A 206 0.28 -0.86 7.67
N LEU A 207 0.70 0.15 6.91
CA LEU A 207 -0.19 1.24 6.45
C LEU A 207 -1.19 0.78 5.37
N GLN A 208 -0.80 -0.16 4.51
CA GLN A 208 -1.75 -0.79 3.59
C GLN A 208 -2.86 -1.52 4.35
N LEU A 209 -2.53 -2.20 5.45
CA LEU A 209 -3.51 -2.84 6.32
C LEU A 209 -4.37 -1.82 7.06
N TYR A 210 -3.80 -0.70 7.51
CA TYR A 210 -4.58 0.40 8.11
C TYR A 210 -5.63 0.93 7.15
N THR A 211 -5.27 1.06 5.87
CA THR A 211 -6.22 1.47 4.84
C THR A 211 -7.27 0.40 4.58
N ALA A 212 -6.84 -0.85 4.35
CA ALA A 212 -7.73 -1.94 3.97
C ALA A 212 -8.70 -2.36 5.10
N ILE A 213 -8.26 -2.28 6.36
CA ILE A 213 -8.99 -2.81 7.52
C ILE A 213 -9.61 -1.70 8.35
N ALA A 214 -8.87 -0.63 8.64
CA ALA A 214 -9.33 0.46 9.49
C ALA A 214 -9.92 1.63 8.71
N GLY A 215 -9.90 1.58 7.37
CA GLY A 215 -10.48 2.61 6.51
C GLY A 215 -9.73 3.95 6.56
N ILE A 216 -8.48 3.96 7.03
CA ILE A 216 -7.65 5.17 7.01
C ILE A 216 -7.32 5.52 5.55
N PRO A 217 -7.65 6.73 5.05
CA PRO A 217 -7.34 7.09 3.68
C PRO A 217 -5.83 6.98 3.39
N PRO A 218 -5.41 6.37 2.27
CA PRO A 218 -4.00 6.12 2.00
C PRO A 218 -3.20 7.43 1.81
N GLN A 219 -3.85 8.52 1.41
CA GLN A 219 -3.22 9.85 1.32
C GLN A 219 -2.80 10.41 2.69
N HIS A 220 -3.35 9.87 3.77
CA HIS A 220 -3.00 10.25 5.14
C HIS A 220 -1.89 9.38 5.74
N CYS A 221 -1.40 8.39 4.99
CA CYS A 221 -0.42 7.41 5.44
C CYS A 221 0.99 7.77 4.96
N LEU A 222 1.97 7.77 5.86
CA LEU A 222 3.38 8.00 5.54
C LEU A 222 4.27 6.90 6.16
N PRO A 223 4.81 5.97 5.35
CA PRO A 223 5.81 5.02 5.79
C PRO A 223 7.19 5.69 5.86
N ILE A 224 7.92 5.47 6.95
CA ILE A 224 9.27 6.03 7.15
C ILE A 224 10.25 4.91 7.55
N MET A 225 11.43 4.93 6.93
CA MET A 225 12.60 4.14 7.33
C MET A 225 13.67 5.07 7.90
N LEU A 226 14.15 4.78 9.11
CA LEU A 226 15.28 5.46 9.74
C LEU A 226 16.55 4.63 9.57
N ASP A 227 17.39 4.98 8.60
CA ASP A 227 18.62 4.24 8.32
C ASP A 227 19.79 4.80 9.13
N VAL A 228 20.15 4.09 10.20
CA VAL A 228 21.30 4.41 11.06
C VAL A 228 22.46 3.44 10.88
N GLY A 229 22.47 2.70 9.76
CA GLY A 229 23.33 1.54 9.53
C GLY A 229 22.66 0.22 9.92
N THR A 230 23.37 -0.87 9.68
CA THR A 230 22.90 -2.24 9.99
C THR A 230 24.08 -3.07 10.51
N ASN A 231 23.78 -3.98 11.44
CA ASN A 231 24.73 -4.97 11.96
C ASN A 231 24.69 -6.30 11.16
N ASN A 232 23.85 -6.39 10.14
CA ASN A 232 23.77 -7.55 9.26
C ASN A 232 24.97 -7.59 8.29
N GLN A 233 25.75 -8.69 8.31
CA GLN A 233 27.02 -8.86 7.57
C GLN A 233 26.84 -9.48 6.19
#